data_AF-A0A024GE38-F1
#
_entry.id   AF-A0A024GE38-F1
#
_cell.length_a   1.000
_cell.length_b   1.000
_cell.length_c   1.000
_cell.angle_alpha   90.00
_cell.angle_beta   90.00
_cell.angle_gamma   90.00
#
_symmetry.space_group_name_H-M   'P 1'
#
loop_
_entity.id
_entity.type
_entity.pdbx_description
1 polymer ?
#
loop_
_entity_poly.entity_id
_entity_poly.type
_entity_poly.pdbx_seq_one_letter_code
_entity_poly.pdbx_strand_id
1 'polypeptide(L)'
;MTETIVGKDSLKSQEEEIPVSLSLGGATFWLSKSGQWTFEHDSLQQASSQCESLKTQVKTLENDNQQLRDTVTRITEESDMSHFKCKLMVEMLAVQSLEEEKAKEQLELERKKVQTLKNDILSILDRNEPSDVQTLRDVLETDAS
;
A
#
# COMPACT_ATOMS: atom_id res chain seq x y z
N MET A 1 25.03 97.21 -33.36
CA MET A 1 23.77 96.51 -33.70
C MET A 1 24.16 95.43 -34.68
N THR A 2 24.12 94.13 -34.41
CA THR A 2 23.45 93.29 -33.41
C THR A 2 24.22 91.96 -33.32
N GLU A 3 24.19 91.35 -32.14
CA GLU A 3 24.87 90.12 -31.71
C GLU A 3 24.49 88.89 -32.55
N THR A 4 25.34 87.84 -32.56
CA THR A 4 24.95 86.49 -32.10
C THR A 4 26.20 85.63 -31.84
N ILE A 5 26.18 85.03 -30.67
CA ILE A 5 27.14 84.14 -30.01
C ILE A 5 27.41 82.88 -30.87
N VAL A 6 28.67 82.65 -31.27
CA VAL A 6 29.14 81.33 -31.68
C VAL A 6 29.53 80.58 -30.39
N GLY A 7 28.71 79.59 -30.09
CA GLY A 7 28.82 78.76 -28.90
C GLY A 7 30.17 78.07 -28.79
N LYS A 8 30.82 78.31 -27.65
CA LYS A 8 31.49 77.33 -26.79
C LYS A 8 31.60 75.93 -27.41
N ASP A 9 32.72 75.65 -28.07
CA ASP A 9 33.19 74.29 -28.34
C ASP A 9 33.52 73.61 -26.99
N SER A 10 32.48 73.14 -26.31
CA SER A 10 32.62 72.14 -25.27
C SER A 10 32.92 70.81 -25.97
N LEU A 11 34.22 70.51 -26.07
CA LEU A 11 34.73 69.14 -26.13
C LEU A 11 34.15 68.36 -24.93
N LYS A 12 32.95 67.82 -25.10
CA LYS A 12 32.45 66.74 -24.26
C LYS A 12 33.18 65.50 -24.72
N SER A 13 34.35 65.27 -24.15
CA SER A 13 34.99 63.97 -24.13
C SER A 13 33.96 62.97 -23.61
N GLN A 14 33.39 62.17 -24.51
CA GLN A 14 32.76 60.92 -24.12
C GLN A 14 33.88 60.03 -23.59
N GLU A 15 34.16 60.13 -22.28
CA GLU A 15 34.80 59.04 -21.54
C GLU A 15 33.75 57.93 -21.38
N GLU A 16 33.38 57.30 -22.50
CA GLU A 16 32.84 55.95 -22.45
C GLU A 16 34.04 55.03 -22.27
N GLU A 17 34.40 54.79 -21.00
CA GLU A 17 35.42 53.81 -20.64
C GLU A 17 35.12 52.49 -21.36
N ILE A 18 36.08 52.08 -22.19
CA ILE A 18 36.02 50.83 -22.95
C ILE A 18 36.00 49.70 -21.91
N PRO A 19 34.98 48.83 -21.89
CA PRO A 19 34.93 47.72 -20.96
C PRO A 19 36.13 46.81 -21.22
N VAL A 20 37.03 46.72 -20.23
CA VAL A 20 38.21 45.87 -20.31
C VAL A 20 37.75 44.43 -20.12
N SER A 21 37.86 43.63 -21.17
CA SER A 21 37.66 42.20 -21.13
C SER A 21 38.98 41.47 -21.30
N LEU A 22 39.21 40.45 -20.48
CA LEU A 22 40.44 39.67 -20.50
C LEU A 22 40.09 38.19 -20.51
N SER A 23 40.38 37.53 -21.63
CA SER A 23 40.12 36.10 -21.83
C SER A 23 41.39 35.28 -21.60
N LEU A 24 41.36 34.41 -20.60
CA LEU A 24 42.45 33.50 -20.25
C LEU A 24 41.91 32.08 -20.17
N GLY A 25 42.29 31.23 -21.12
CA GLY A 25 42.09 29.78 -21.02
C GLY A 25 40.65 29.33 -20.70
N GLY A 26 39.64 29.96 -21.32
CA GLY A 26 38.22 29.65 -21.11
C GLY A 26 37.51 30.47 -20.02
N ALA A 27 38.26 31.31 -19.31
CA ALA A 27 37.72 32.31 -18.40
C ALA A 27 37.73 33.70 -19.03
N THR A 28 36.62 34.43 -18.87
CA THR A 28 36.49 35.82 -19.26
C THR A 28 36.32 36.68 -18.00
N PHE A 29 37.23 37.62 -17.83
CA PHE A 29 37.16 38.64 -16.80
C PHE A 29 36.63 39.93 -17.40
N TRP A 30 35.65 40.55 -16.75
CA TRP A 30 35.11 41.85 -17.16
C TRP A 30 35.30 42.85 -16.03
N LEU A 31 35.81 44.04 -16.35
CA LEU A 31 35.88 45.15 -15.40
C LEU A 31 34.60 45.99 -15.50
N SER A 32 33.82 46.05 -14.43
CA SER A 32 32.64 46.91 -14.36
C SER A 32 33.04 48.38 -14.19
N LYS A 33 32.11 49.29 -14.51
CA LYS A 33 32.26 50.74 -14.28
C LYS A 33 32.43 51.12 -12.80
N SER A 34 32.11 50.20 -11.87
CA SER A 34 32.35 50.38 -10.43
C SER A 34 33.74 49.91 -9.99
N GLY A 35 34.60 49.48 -10.93
CA GLY A 35 35.92 48.92 -10.62
C GLY A 35 35.88 47.49 -10.08
N GLN A 36 34.73 46.80 -10.15
CA GLN A 36 34.61 45.40 -9.75
C GLN A 36 34.91 44.49 -10.93
N TRP A 37 35.80 43.53 -10.69
CA TRP A 37 36.05 42.44 -11.63
C TRP A 37 34.96 41.37 -11.49
N THR A 38 34.29 41.04 -12.60
CA THR A 38 33.42 39.88 -12.70
C THR A 38 34.12 38.79 -13.50
N PHE A 39 33.90 37.54 -13.10
CA PHE A 39 34.55 36.35 -13.65
C PHE A 39 33.48 35.41 -14.19
N GLU A 40 33.63 35.02 -15.45
CA GLU A 40 32.73 34.08 -16.11
C GLU A 40 33.57 32.99 -16.76
N HIS A 41 33.27 31.73 -16.44
CA HIS A 41 34.00 30.58 -16.99
C HIS A 41 32.99 29.54 -17.45
N ASP A 42 32.94 29.29 -18.76
CA ASP A 42 31.88 28.50 -19.39
C ASP A 42 31.78 27.08 -18.81
N SER A 43 32.91 26.43 -18.53
CA SER A 43 32.90 25.09 -17.92
C SER A 43 32.39 25.08 -16.48
N LEU A 44 32.56 26.16 -15.72
CA LEU A 44 32.06 26.26 -14.35
C LEU A 44 30.54 26.46 -14.38
N GLN A 45 30.04 27.26 -15.32
CA GLN A 45 28.61 27.46 -15.53
C GLN A 45 27.93 26.18 -16.04
N GLN A 46 28.59 25.45 -16.94
CA GLN A 46 28.11 24.16 -17.45
C GLN A 46 28.13 23.08 -16.36
N ALA A 47 29.18 23.02 -15.53
CA ALA A 47 29.23 22.10 -14.40
C ALA A 47 28.16 22.43 -13.34
N SER A 48 27.92 23.72 -13.08
CA SER A 48 26.87 24.18 -12.17
C SER A 48 25.47 23.78 -12.67
N SER A 49 25.17 23.99 -13.96
CA SER A 49 23.88 23.61 -14.53
C SER A 49 23.65 22.10 -14.53
N GLN A 50 24.69 21.31 -14.81
CA GLN A 50 24.64 19.85 -14.69
C GLN A 50 24.44 19.40 -13.25
N CYS A 51 25.09 20.05 -12.29
CA CYS A 51 24.93 19.74 -10.86
C CYS A 51 23.49 19.98 -10.40
N GLU A 52 22.89 21.12 -10.77
CA GLU A 52 21.49 21.41 -10.46
C GLU A 52 20.53 20.42 -11.15
N SER A 53 20.80 20.05 -12.41
CA SER A 53 20.01 19.02 -13.12
C SER A 53 20.11 17.64 -12.46
N LEU A 54 21.30 17.26 -12.00
CA LEU A 54 21.48 15.98 -11.29
C LEU A 54 20.80 16.01 -9.94
N LYS A 55 20.85 17.13 -9.22
CA LYS A 55 20.19 17.30 -7.92
C LYS A 55 18.68 17.20 -8.02
N THR A 56 18.07 17.79 -9.05
CA THR A 56 16.62 17.65 -9.29
C THR A 56 16.28 16.21 -9.64
N GLN A 57 17.08 15.56 -10.48
CA GLN A 57 16.87 14.15 -10.85
C GLN A 57 16.99 13.21 -9.65
N VAL A 58 18.01 13.40 -8.79
CA VAL A 58 18.17 12.63 -7.55
C VAL A 58 16.96 12.81 -6.66
N LYS A 59 16.48 14.03 -6.46
CA LYS A 59 15.30 14.29 -5.64
C LYS A 59 14.03 13.62 -6.20
N THR A 60 13.85 13.64 -7.52
CA THR A 60 12.74 12.93 -8.18
C THR A 60 12.88 11.42 -7.96
N LEU A 61 14.06 10.85 -8.20
CA LEU A 61 14.31 9.42 -8.01
C LEU A 61 14.14 8.98 -6.56
N GLU A 62 14.54 9.79 -5.59
CA GLU A 62 14.33 9.54 -4.16
C GLU A 62 12.83 9.49 -3.82
N ASN A 63 12.05 10.45 -4.33
CA ASN A 63 10.60 10.46 -4.15
C ASN A 63 9.94 9.24 -4.79
N ASP A 64 10.31 8.91 -6.03
CA ASP A 64 9.78 7.74 -6.73
C ASP A 64 10.15 6.44 -6.00
N ASN A 65 11.38 6.35 -5.47
CA ASN A 65 11.81 5.20 -4.68
C ASN A 65 10.98 5.04 -3.41
N GLN A 66 10.70 6.15 -2.71
CA GLN A 66 9.84 6.14 -1.54
C GLN A 66 8.42 5.70 -1.87
N GLN A 67 7.83 6.23 -2.94
CA GLN A 67 6.49 5.83 -3.39
C GLN A 67 6.41 4.35 -3.77
N LEU A 68 7.46 3.83 -4.42
CA LEU A 68 7.56 2.41 -4.75
C LEU A 68 7.69 1.55 -3.49
N ARG A 69 8.49 1.95 -2.49
CA ARG A 69 8.57 1.25 -1.21
C ARG A 69 7.23 1.21 -0.49
N ASP A 70 6.53 2.34 -0.43
CA ASP A 70 5.20 2.41 0.19
C ASP A 70 4.21 1.50 -0.53
N THR A 71 4.26 1.47 -1.86
CA THR A 71 3.42 0.59 -2.68
C THR A 71 3.73 -0.89 -2.44
N VAL A 72 5.01 -1.27 -2.38
CA VAL A 72 5.44 -2.64 -2.09
C VAL A 72 4.98 -3.06 -0.70
N THR A 73 5.16 -2.21 0.31
CA THR A 73 4.70 -2.48 1.68
C THR A 73 3.20 -2.74 1.69
N ARG A 74 2.40 -1.85 1.07
CA ARG A 74 0.95 -2.01 1.00
C ARG A 74 0.52 -3.32 0.33
N ILE A 75 1.12 -3.66 -0.82
CA ILE A 75 0.79 -4.89 -1.54
C ILE A 75 1.17 -6.13 -0.72
N THR A 76 2.30 -6.07 -0.01
CA THR A 76 2.75 -7.17 0.85
C THR A 76 1.79 -7.38 2.01
N GLU A 77 1.39 -6.31 2.70
CA GLU A 77 0.40 -6.37 3.78
C GLU A 77 -0.96 -6.90 3.30
N GLU A 78 -1.43 -6.46 2.12
CA GLU A 78 -2.67 -6.95 1.53
C GLU A 78 -2.59 -8.45 1.18
N SER A 79 -1.47 -8.87 0.58
CA SER A 79 -1.20 -10.27 0.27
C SER A 79 -1.16 -11.14 1.52
N ASP A 80 -0.44 -10.70 2.56
CA ASP A 80 -0.30 -11.42 3.82
C ASP A 80 -1.66 -11.56 4.53
N MET A 81 -2.46 -10.49 4.53
CA MET A 81 -3.81 -10.51 5.08
C MET A 81 -4.73 -11.46 4.33
N SER A 82 -4.66 -11.46 2.99
CA SER A 82 -5.45 -12.36 2.14
C SER A 82 -5.06 -13.82 2.39
N HIS A 83 -3.76 -14.12 2.40
CA HIS A 83 -3.24 -15.44 2.70
C HIS A 83 -3.64 -15.91 4.10
N PHE A 84 -3.55 -15.03 5.11
CA PHE A 84 -3.99 -15.33 6.47
C PHE A 84 -5.49 -15.67 6.53
N LYS A 85 -6.35 -14.87 5.88
CA LYS A 85 -7.79 -15.13 5.82
C LYS A 85 -8.11 -16.46 5.15
N CYS A 86 -7.48 -16.75 4.01
CA CYS A 86 -7.67 -18.02 3.31
C CYS A 86 -7.26 -19.20 4.20
N LYS A 87 -6.09 -19.13 4.83
CA LYS A 87 -5.61 -20.18 5.73
C LYS A 87 -6.54 -20.36 6.92
N LEU A 88 -6.93 -19.27 7.59
CA LEU A 88 -7.83 -19.31 8.73
C LEU A 88 -9.18 -19.93 8.36
N MET A 89 -9.76 -19.55 7.22
CA MET A 89 -11.02 -20.09 6.74
C MET A 89 -10.93 -21.60 6.49
N VAL A 90 -9.84 -22.08 5.89
CA VAL A 90 -9.61 -23.51 5.67
C VAL A 90 -9.51 -24.26 7.00
N GLU A 91 -8.73 -23.75 7.96
CA GLU A 91 -8.60 -24.37 9.29
C GLU A 91 -9.94 -24.38 10.03
N MET A 92 -10.71 -23.30 9.99
CA MET A 92 -12.03 -23.23 10.61
C MET A 92 -13.02 -24.23 9.98
N LEU A 93 -13.02 -24.36 8.65
CA LEU A 93 -13.85 -25.35 7.96
C LEU A 93 -13.44 -26.78 8.32
N ALA A 94 -12.14 -27.04 8.45
CA ALA A 94 -11.65 -28.35 8.89
C ALA A 94 -12.12 -28.67 10.33
N VAL A 95 -12.07 -27.69 11.23
CA VAL A 95 -12.58 -27.84 12.61
C VAL A 95 -14.09 -28.08 12.62
N GLN A 96 -14.86 -27.28 11.88
CA GLN A 96 -16.32 -27.44 11.81
C GLN A 96 -16.73 -28.79 11.22
N SER A 97 -16.06 -29.25 10.17
CA SER A 97 -16.31 -30.58 9.60
C SER A 97 -16.04 -31.70 10.60
N LEU A 98 -14.99 -31.56 11.42
CA LEU A 98 -14.65 -32.53 12.45
C LEU A 98 -15.65 -32.51 13.62
N GLU A 99 -16.18 -31.34 13.97
CA GLU A 99 -17.25 -31.20 14.96
C GLU A 99 -18.58 -31.79 14.46
N GLU A 100 -18.92 -31.57 13.20
CA GLU A 100 -20.12 -32.13 12.57
C GLU A 100 -20.09 -33.66 12.53
N GLU A 101 -18.96 -34.25 12.14
CA GLU A 101 -18.82 -35.72 12.12
C GLU A 101 -18.97 -36.30 13.54
N LYS A 102 -18.34 -35.68 14.54
CA LYS A 102 -18.52 -36.10 15.95
C LYS A 102 -19.96 -36.01 16.42
N ALA A 103 -20.67 -34.93 16.05
CA ALA A 103 -22.06 -34.75 16.40
C ALA A 103 -22.94 -35.83 15.75
N LYS A 104 -22.65 -36.20 14.51
CA LYS A 104 -23.33 -37.28 13.79
C LYS A 104 -23.07 -38.64 14.42
N GLU A 105 -21.83 -38.96 14.76
CA GLU A 105 -21.47 -40.20 15.48
C GLU A 105 -22.21 -40.30 16.82
N GLN A 106 -22.29 -39.19 17.57
CA GLN A 106 -23.00 -39.14 18.84
C GLN A 106 -24.52 -39.34 18.65
N LEU A 107 -25.13 -38.73 17.64
CA LEU A 107 -26.53 -38.94 17.30
C LEU A 107 -26.82 -40.40 16.90
N GLU A 108 -25.94 -41.04 16.12
CA GLU A 108 -26.08 -42.45 15.77
C GLU A 108 -25.97 -43.36 16.99
N LEU A 109 -25.08 -43.05 17.92
CA LEU A 109 -24.96 -43.78 19.19
C LEU A 109 -26.25 -43.67 20.00
N GLU A 110 -26.79 -42.47 20.18
CA GLU A 110 -28.05 -42.25 20.90
C GLU A 110 -29.23 -42.93 20.20
N ARG A 111 -29.31 -42.90 18.87
CA ARG A 111 -30.32 -43.65 18.11
C ARG A 111 -30.25 -45.15 18.38
N LYS A 112 -29.05 -45.73 18.40
CA LYS A 112 -28.86 -47.16 18.74
C LYS A 112 -29.29 -47.46 20.18
N LYS A 113 -28.98 -46.58 21.14
CA LYS A 113 -29.42 -46.71 22.53
C LYS A 113 -30.94 -46.66 22.65
N VAL A 114 -31.59 -45.68 22.02
CA VAL A 114 -33.05 -45.57 21.99
C VAL A 114 -33.68 -46.80 21.35
N GLN A 115 -33.13 -47.30 20.24
CA GLN A 115 -33.63 -48.51 19.60
C GLN A 115 -33.48 -49.75 20.49
N THR A 116 -32.35 -49.88 21.18
CA THR A 116 -32.12 -50.97 22.15
C THR A 116 -33.13 -50.87 23.29
N LEU A 117 -33.31 -49.69 23.87
CA LEU A 117 -34.29 -49.45 24.92
C LEU A 117 -35.72 -49.74 24.45
N LYS A 118 -36.08 -49.34 23.24
CA LYS A 118 -37.38 -49.67 22.63
C LYS A 118 -37.57 -51.18 22.53
N ASN A 119 -36.57 -51.91 22.05
CA ASN A 119 -36.62 -53.37 21.95
C ASN A 119 -36.72 -54.03 23.34
N ASP A 120 -36.00 -53.51 24.34
CA ASP A 120 -36.06 -54.00 25.72
C ASP A 120 -37.45 -53.76 26.33
N ILE A 121 -38.06 -52.59 26.11
CA ILE A 121 -39.42 -52.28 26.56
C ILE A 121 -40.43 -53.22 25.89
N LEU A 122 -40.33 -53.45 24.58
CA LEU A 122 -41.19 -54.39 23.86
C LEU A 122 -41.05 -55.82 24.40
N SER A 123 -39.83 -56.26 24.68
CA SER A 123 -39.54 -57.58 25.28
C SER A 123 -40.14 -57.72 26.69
N ILE A 124 -40.13 -56.65 27.49
CA ILE A 124 -40.78 -56.63 28.81
C ILE A 124 -42.30 -56.65 28.65
N LEU A 125 -42.86 -55.89 27.71
CA LEU A 125 -44.30 -55.87 27.41
C LEU A 125 -44.80 -57.25 26.98
N ASP A 126 -44.09 -57.94 26.08
CA ASP A 126 -44.45 -59.30 25.63
C ASP A 126 -44.40 -60.35 26.74
N ARG A 127 -43.71 -60.07 27.86
CA ARG A 127 -43.64 -60.93 29.06
C ARG A 127 -44.73 -60.65 30.09
N ASN A 128 -45.46 -59.54 29.98
CA ASN A 128 -46.52 -59.14 30.90
C ASN A 128 -47.91 -59.38 30.27
N GLU A 129 -48.97 -59.48 31.10
CA GLU A 129 -50.31 -59.85 30.64
C GLU A 129 -50.90 -58.89 29.58
N PRO A 130 -51.66 -59.42 28.61
CA PRO A 130 -51.98 -58.72 27.35
C PRO A 130 -52.87 -57.48 27.47
N SER A 131 -53.57 -57.29 28.60
CA SER A 131 -54.56 -56.21 28.75
C SER A 131 -53.91 -54.81 28.81
N ASP A 132 -52.78 -54.67 29.48
CA ASP A 132 -52.10 -53.37 29.62
C ASP A 132 -51.10 -53.09 28.48
N VAL A 133 -50.76 -54.13 27.71
CA VAL A 133 -49.75 -54.11 26.64
C VAL A 133 -50.30 -53.52 25.34
N GLN A 134 -51.57 -53.75 25.03
CA GLN A 134 -52.22 -53.27 23.81
C GLN A 134 -52.20 -51.73 23.72
N THR A 135 -52.49 -51.05 24.83
CA THR A 135 -52.59 -49.60 24.93
C THR A 135 -51.23 -48.91 24.76
N LEU A 136 -50.14 -49.54 25.22
CA LEU A 136 -48.78 -49.01 25.10
C LEU A 136 -48.17 -49.28 23.73
N ARG A 137 -48.53 -50.41 23.10
CA ARG A 137 -48.11 -50.73 21.72
C ARG A 137 -48.67 -49.72 20.72
N ASP A 138 -49.95 -49.37 20.84
CA ASP A 138 -50.61 -48.42 19.93
C ASP A 138 -49.95 -47.02 19.99
N VAL A 139 -49.55 -46.56 21.19
CA VAL A 139 -48.85 -45.26 21.36
C VAL A 139 -47.45 -45.27 20.74
N LEU A 140 -46.71 -46.38 20.85
CA LEU A 140 -45.37 -46.52 20.30
C LEU A 140 -45.34 -46.68 18.77
N GLU A 141 -46.44 -47.14 18.16
CA GLU A 141 -46.59 -47.22 16.71
C GLU A 141 -47.04 -45.88 16.09
N THR A 142 -47.78 -45.05 16.82
CA THR A 142 -48.20 -43.71 16.35
C THR A 142 -47.07 -42.68 16.26
N ASP A 143 -46.01 -42.78 17.07
CA ASP A 143 -44.86 -41.86 17.03
C ASP A 143 -43.84 -42.19 15.90
N ALA A 144 -44.13 -43.20 15.07
CA ALA A 144 -43.27 -43.63 13.96
C ALA A 144 -43.73 -43.16 12.57
N SER A 145 -44.80 -42.36 12.48
CA SER A 145 -45.28 -41.68 11.25
C SER A 145 -45.03 -40.18 11.31
#